data_AF-A0A951ML10-F1
#
_entry.id   AF-A0A951ML10-F1
#
_cell.length_a   1.000
_cell.length_b   1.000
_cell.length_c   1.000
_cell.angle_alpha   90.00
_cell.angle_beta   90.00
_cell.angle_gamma   90.00
#
_symmetry.space_group_name_H-M   'P 1'
#
loop_
_entity.id
_entity.type
_entity.pdbx_description
1 polymer ?
#
loop_
_entity_poly.entity_id
_entity_poly.type
_entity_poly.pdbx_seq_one_letter_code
_entity_poly.pdbx_strand_id
1 'polypeptide(L)'
;MGGQPTLVETVTVAGKPIEDGAELPYEPGIIDVHYVALSFESASEIGYRYRLLGASEDWLESSGYRPLSFANLGAGNYSFEVTARKSGGEWNPDISRFRFSIDSPFWQTTWFWLLTVLVFGGLVWWAMRMKVQQARQRERELEKIVEERTHDVQRAADALKLVNDQLQRAAITDPLTGLLNRRYLTSQIPTDVAQTRRLYRGDALYPNRDIVFMMIDLDFFKQINDTYGHAAGDHVLRGYGAVIRNEMRESDYVVRWGGEEFLVIARNTEASQSRVIAERIHNAVKDRTFVLDDGTELSVTCSIGVSHLPLFVDEPDAVNWEHVIEIADIAVYMSKALGRNGWVSIRGVRAVSDEDPTELLHRIRTDLPRLVDEGAVIVESSFDSPVNASAADKPPGMET
;
A
#
# COMPACT_ATOMS: atom_id res chain seq x y z
N MET A 1 -12.57 -98.52 64.49
CA MET A 1 -11.88 -97.21 64.41
C MET A 1 -11.98 -96.76 62.97
N GLY A 2 -12.85 -95.79 62.70
CA GLY A 2 -13.00 -95.14 61.40
C GLY A 2 -13.44 -93.71 61.68
N GLY A 3 -12.75 -92.73 61.11
CA GLY A 3 -13.09 -91.31 61.26
C GLY A 3 -14.48 -91.01 60.69
N GLN A 4 -15.07 -89.88 61.09
CA GLN A 4 -16.44 -89.52 60.67
C GLN A 4 -16.44 -88.76 59.35
N PRO A 5 -17.36 -89.06 58.43
CA PRO A 5 -17.48 -88.32 57.17
C PRO A 5 -17.87 -86.86 57.46
N THR A 6 -17.10 -85.93 56.92
CA THR A 6 -17.42 -84.50 56.87
C THR A 6 -18.20 -84.19 55.61
N LEU A 7 -19.15 -83.28 55.68
CA LEU A 7 -19.82 -82.71 54.52
C LEU A 7 -19.69 -81.18 54.58
N VAL A 8 -19.43 -80.57 53.43
CA VAL A 8 -19.59 -79.11 53.28
C VAL A 8 -21.09 -78.87 53.09
N GLU A 9 -21.70 -78.15 54.03
CA GLU A 9 -23.16 -77.97 54.09
C GLU A 9 -23.60 -76.87 53.13
N THR A 10 -22.90 -75.75 53.14
CA THR A 10 -23.21 -74.62 52.26
C THR A 10 -22.00 -73.71 52.15
N VAL A 11 -21.66 -73.28 50.94
CA VAL A 11 -20.74 -72.16 50.72
C VAL A 11 -21.56 -70.99 50.22
N THR A 12 -21.41 -69.83 50.86
CA THR A 12 -22.13 -68.61 50.48
C THR A 12 -21.16 -67.49 50.12
N VAL A 13 -21.47 -66.77 49.04
CA VAL A 13 -20.76 -65.56 48.62
C VAL A 13 -21.70 -64.39 48.79
N ALA A 14 -21.32 -63.40 49.60
CA ALA A 14 -22.18 -62.26 49.94
C ALA A 14 -23.62 -62.68 50.38
N GLY A 15 -23.72 -63.79 51.12
CA GLY A 15 -24.98 -64.33 51.65
C GLY A 15 -25.81 -65.17 50.66
N LYS A 16 -25.34 -65.43 49.43
CA LYS A 16 -26.00 -66.32 48.46
C LYS A 16 -25.28 -67.66 48.34
N PRO A 17 -25.98 -68.81 48.41
CA PRO A 17 -25.34 -70.12 48.28
C PRO A 17 -24.80 -70.33 46.86
N ILE A 18 -23.61 -70.91 46.76
CA ILE A 18 -22.95 -71.28 45.50
C ILE A 18 -22.81 -72.80 45.41
N GLU A 19 -22.85 -73.32 44.18
CA GLU A 19 -22.68 -74.76 43.88
C GLU A 19 -21.20 -75.13 43.68
N ASP A 20 -20.86 -76.40 43.87
CA ASP A 20 -19.50 -76.91 43.60
C ASP A 20 -19.18 -76.77 42.11
N GLY A 21 -18.10 -76.05 41.79
CA GLY A 21 -17.68 -75.72 40.44
C GLY A 21 -18.21 -74.38 39.91
N ALA A 22 -18.83 -73.53 40.74
CA ALA A 22 -19.33 -72.22 40.31
C ALA A 22 -18.19 -71.27 39.87
N GLU A 23 -18.44 -70.54 38.78
CA GLU A 23 -17.61 -69.43 38.29
C GLU A 23 -18.20 -68.10 38.81
N LEU A 24 -17.37 -67.33 39.51
CA LEU A 24 -17.79 -66.09 40.16
C LEU A 24 -17.16 -64.87 39.44
N PRO A 25 -17.90 -63.79 39.22
CA PRO A 25 -17.31 -62.54 38.74
C PRO A 25 -16.34 -61.99 39.79
N TYR A 26 -15.33 -61.24 39.33
CA TYR A 26 -14.42 -60.52 40.22
C TYR A 26 -15.17 -59.44 41.00
N GLU A 27 -15.66 -59.79 42.19
CA GLU A 27 -16.27 -58.86 43.14
C GLU A 27 -15.50 -58.90 44.47
N PRO A 28 -15.09 -57.75 45.03
CA PRO A 28 -14.51 -57.70 46.36
C PRO A 28 -15.61 -58.07 47.38
N GLY A 29 -15.47 -59.25 47.98
CA GLY A 29 -16.47 -59.80 48.90
C GLY A 29 -15.87 -60.77 49.91
N ILE A 30 -16.72 -61.21 50.83
CA ILE A 30 -16.42 -62.25 51.81
C ILE A 30 -17.10 -63.54 51.35
N ILE A 31 -16.35 -64.63 51.32
CA ILE A 31 -16.85 -65.98 51.06
C ILE A 31 -16.93 -66.72 52.39
N ASP A 32 -18.14 -67.10 52.79
CA ASP A 32 -18.42 -67.82 54.02
C ASP A 32 -18.64 -69.31 53.71
N VAL A 33 -17.91 -70.17 54.42
CA VAL A 33 -17.96 -71.63 54.24
C VAL A 33 -18.51 -72.28 55.51
N HIS A 34 -19.65 -72.96 55.39
CA HIS A 34 -20.29 -73.75 56.44
C HIS A 34 -20.06 -75.25 56.18
N TYR A 35 -19.57 -75.97 57.20
CA TYR A 35 -19.21 -77.39 57.11
C TYR A 35 -19.58 -78.13 58.40
N VAL A 36 -19.98 -79.40 58.29
CA VAL A 36 -20.42 -80.20 59.44
C VAL A 36 -19.89 -81.62 59.36
N ALA A 37 -19.49 -82.19 60.50
CA ALA A 37 -19.23 -83.63 60.61
C ALA A 37 -20.52 -84.36 60.98
N LEU A 38 -20.83 -85.48 60.31
CA LEU A 38 -21.98 -86.31 60.63
C LEU A 38 -21.69 -87.13 61.91
N SER A 39 -22.05 -86.57 63.07
CA SER A 39 -21.87 -87.18 64.41
C SER A 39 -23.11 -87.09 65.27
N PHE A 40 -23.36 -88.12 66.10
CA PHE A 40 -24.37 -88.12 67.17
C PHE A 40 -23.79 -87.72 68.54
N GLU A 41 -22.51 -87.36 68.62
CA GLU A 41 -21.83 -86.90 69.86
C GLU A 41 -21.81 -85.37 69.95
N SER A 42 -21.59 -84.84 71.16
CA SER A 42 -21.59 -83.39 71.43
C SER A 42 -20.65 -82.63 70.46
N ALA A 43 -21.19 -81.63 69.76
CA ALA A 43 -20.49 -80.90 68.70
C ALA A 43 -19.20 -80.17 69.16
N SER A 44 -18.98 -80.03 70.46
CA SER A 44 -17.80 -79.40 71.06
C SER A 44 -16.57 -80.30 71.13
N GLU A 45 -16.71 -81.61 70.93
CA GLU A 45 -15.61 -82.59 71.03
C GLU A 45 -15.02 -83.00 69.66
N ILE A 46 -15.52 -82.42 68.56
CA ILE A 46 -15.05 -82.68 67.20
C ILE A 46 -13.98 -81.65 66.83
N GLY A 47 -12.81 -82.15 66.42
CA GLY A 47 -11.75 -81.33 65.83
C GLY A 47 -11.91 -81.28 64.32
N TYR A 48 -11.82 -80.09 63.73
CA TYR A 48 -11.83 -79.90 62.29
C TYR A 48 -10.46 -79.45 61.82
N ARG A 49 -10.03 -79.92 60.65
CA ARG A 49 -8.94 -79.28 59.91
C ARG A 49 -9.42 -78.92 58.52
N TYR A 50 -9.01 -77.74 58.07
CA TYR A 50 -9.40 -77.22 56.77
C TYR A 50 -8.22 -76.53 56.10
N ARG A 51 -8.31 -76.39 54.78
CA ARG A 51 -7.42 -75.55 53.98
C ARG A 51 -8.14 -75.04 52.74
N LEU A 52 -7.67 -73.94 52.19
CA LEU A 52 -8.18 -73.37 50.94
C LEU A 52 -7.06 -73.34 49.91
N LEU A 53 -6.97 -74.41 49.12
CA LEU A 53 -6.02 -74.49 48.01
C LEU A 53 -6.32 -73.37 47.01
N GLY A 54 -5.28 -72.64 46.58
CA GLY A 54 -5.40 -71.38 45.84
C GLY A 54 -5.18 -70.13 46.70
N ALA A 55 -5.34 -70.22 48.03
CA ALA A 55 -4.98 -69.16 48.98
C ALA A 55 -3.84 -69.57 49.93
N SER A 56 -3.91 -70.78 50.51
CA SER A 56 -2.84 -71.37 51.34
C SER A 56 -2.89 -72.90 51.27
N GLU A 57 -1.72 -73.54 51.26
CA GLU A 57 -1.60 -75.01 51.22
C GLU A 57 -1.57 -75.67 52.60
N ASP A 58 -1.38 -74.86 53.66
CA ASP A 58 -1.25 -75.32 55.04
C ASP A 58 -2.60 -75.71 55.67
N TRP A 59 -2.60 -76.78 56.45
CA TRP A 59 -3.76 -77.21 57.22
C TRP A 59 -3.92 -76.36 58.48
N LEU A 60 -5.11 -75.78 58.65
CA LEU A 60 -5.50 -75.05 59.85
C LEU A 60 -6.45 -75.90 60.67
N GLU A 61 -6.20 -76.00 61.98
CA GLU A 61 -7.05 -76.75 62.92
C GLU A 61 -8.01 -75.81 63.67
N SER A 62 -9.26 -76.22 63.85
CA SER A 62 -10.26 -75.55 64.68
C SER A 62 -10.95 -76.54 65.61
N SER A 63 -11.15 -76.15 66.87
CA SER A 63 -11.93 -76.89 67.85
C SER A 63 -13.39 -76.44 67.81
N GLY A 64 -14.30 -77.38 67.57
CA GLY A 64 -15.73 -77.10 67.41
C GLY A 64 -16.11 -76.43 66.09
N TYR A 65 -17.43 -76.35 65.83
CA TYR A 65 -17.98 -75.72 64.63
C TYR A 65 -17.76 -74.21 64.64
N ARG A 66 -17.09 -73.68 63.60
CA ARG A 66 -17.00 -72.25 63.31
C ARG A 66 -17.11 -72.02 61.80
N PRO A 67 -18.03 -71.18 61.32
CA PRO A 67 -18.03 -70.77 59.92
C PRO A 67 -16.73 -70.03 59.59
N LEU A 68 -16.21 -70.26 58.39
CA LEU A 68 -14.94 -69.67 57.93
C LEU A 68 -15.21 -68.62 56.87
N SER A 69 -14.67 -67.43 57.08
CA SER A 69 -14.84 -66.29 56.19
C SER A 69 -13.51 -65.95 55.49
N PHE A 70 -13.49 -66.00 54.17
CA PHE A 70 -12.35 -65.61 53.35
C PHE A 70 -12.63 -64.27 52.66
N ALA A 71 -11.81 -63.26 52.91
CA ALA A 71 -11.98 -61.93 52.32
C ALA A 71 -10.96 -61.68 51.20
N ASN A 72 -11.38 -60.96 50.16
CA ASN A 72 -10.52 -60.45 49.08
C ASN A 72 -9.68 -61.53 48.38
N LEU A 73 -10.31 -62.64 48.01
CA LEU A 73 -9.70 -63.63 47.12
C LEU A 73 -9.48 -63.01 45.72
N GLY A 74 -8.30 -63.25 45.16
CA GLY A 74 -7.94 -62.78 43.81
C GLY A 74 -8.61 -63.62 42.72
N ALA A 75 -8.40 -63.24 41.46
CA ALA A 75 -8.80 -64.10 40.34
C ALA A 75 -7.98 -65.40 40.36
N GLY A 76 -8.63 -66.55 40.22
CA GLY A 76 -7.98 -67.85 40.35
C GLY A 76 -8.93 -68.99 40.66
N ASN A 77 -8.38 -70.20 40.72
CA ASN A 77 -9.11 -71.42 41.05
C ASN A 77 -8.88 -71.77 42.52
N TYR A 78 -9.97 -71.95 43.26
CA TYR A 78 -9.94 -72.27 44.68
C TYR A 78 -10.57 -73.62 44.96
N SER A 79 -9.99 -74.38 45.89
CA SER A 79 -10.54 -75.64 46.38
C SER A 79 -10.45 -75.68 47.91
N PHE A 80 -11.61 -75.60 48.56
CA PHE A 80 -11.75 -75.77 49.99
C PHE A 80 -11.75 -77.26 50.34
N GLU A 81 -10.93 -77.65 51.29
CA GLU A 81 -10.85 -79.03 51.78
C GLU A 81 -11.08 -79.06 53.29
N VAL A 82 -11.93 -79.98 53.78
CA VAL A 82 -12.21 -80.14 55.20
C VAL A 82 -12.35 -81.61 55.61
N THR A 83 -11.78 -81.95 56.77
CA THR A 83 -11.93 -83.25 57.41
C THR A 83 -12.02 -83.10 58.93
N ALA A 84 -12.62 -84.09 59.58
CA ALA A 84 -12.86 -84.08 61.03
C ALA A 84 -12.19 -85.27 61.72
N ARG A 85 -11.90 -85.07 63.01
CA ARG A 85 -11.48 -86.12 63.94
C ARG A 85 -12.40 -86.16 65.15
N LYS A 86 -12.53 -87.35 65.73
CA LYS A 86 -13.13 -87.55 67.06
C LYS A 86 -12.10 -87.25 68.15
N SER A 87 -12.54 -86.86 69.34
CA SER A 87 -11.70 -86.62 70.51
C SER A 87 -10.73 -87.79 70.76
N GLY A 88 -9.42 -87.53 70.61
CA GLY A 88 -8.34 -88.52 70.79
C GLY A 88 -8.11 -89.52 69.64
N GLY A 89 -8.76 -89.36 68.48
CA GLY A 89 -8.63 -90.25 67.32
C GLY A 89 -7.82 -89.69 66.14
N GLU A 90 -7.52 -90.55 65.16
CA GLU A 90 -6.89 -90.16 63.89
C GLU A 90 -7.85 -89.37 63.00
N TRP A 91 -7.29 -88.51 62.14
CA TRP A 91 -8.05 -87.75 61.14
C TRP A 91 -8.69 -88.67 60.11
N ASN A 92 -9.93 -88.38 59.70
CA ASN A 92 -10.57 -89.14 58.65
C ASN A 92 -9.78 -89.00 57.32
N PRO A 93 -9.39 -90.10 56.65
CA PRO A 93 -8.77 -90.05 55.33
C PRO A 93 -9.69 -89.48 54.24
N ASP A 94 -11.01 -89.55 54.40
CA ASP A 94 -11.95 -88.95 53.44
C ASP A 94 -12.02 -87.42 53.65
N ILE A 95 -11.56 -86.69 52.63
CA ILE A 95 -11.54 -85.22 52.60
C ILE A 95 -12.71 -84.74 51.75
N SER A 96 -13.59 -83.93 52.34
CA SER A 96 -14.62 -83.23 51.58
C SER A 96 -14.05 -82.02 50.88
N ARG A 97 -14.34 -81.89 49.58
CA ARG A 97 -13.81 -80.85 48.70
C ARG A 97 -14.94 -79.99 48.14
N PHE A 98 -14.70 -78.68 48.04
CA PHE A 98 -15.59 -77.73 47.37
C PHE A 98 -14.76 -76.78 46.51
N ARG A 99 -15.06 -76.69 45.22
CA ARG A 99 -14.32 -75.93 44.21
C ARG A 99 -15.12 -74.73 43.73
N PHE A 100 -14.43 -73.62 43.48
CA PHE A 100 -14.99 -72.45 42.80
C PHE A 100 -13.86 -71.69 42.10
N SER A 101 -14.19 -70.90 41.09
CA SER A 101 -13.24 -70.02 40.39
C SER A 101 -13.71 -68.58 40.44
N ILE A 102 -12.77 -67.65 40.47
CA ILE A 102 -13.02 -66.21 40.38
C ILE A 102 -12.41 -65.70 39.07
N ASP A 103 -13.23 -65.10 38.21
CA ASP A 103 -12.82 -64.58 36.91
C ASP A 103 -11.83 -63.40 37.03
N SER A 104 -11.01 -63.20 36.01
CA SER A 104 -10.17 -61.99 35.92
C SER A 104 -11.01 -60.76 35.57
N PRO A 105 -10.82 -59.61 36.24
CA PRO A 105 -11.55 -58.40 35.90
C PRO A 105 -11.20 -57.90 34.50
N PHE A 106 -12.19 -57.34 33.79
CA PHE A 106 -12.03 -56.93 32.39
C PHE A 106 -10.93 -55.87 32.19
N TRP A 107 -10.64 -55.01 33.17
CA TRP A 107 -9.57 -54.00 33.08
C TRP A 107 -8.15 -54.57 33.21
N GLN A 108 -8.00 -55.83 33.63
CA GLN A 108 -6.71 -56.54 33.66
C GLN A 108 -6.44 -57.32 32.36
N THR A 109 -7.39 -57.33 31.42
CA THR A 109 -7.19 -57.97 30.12
C THR A 109 -6.29 -57.13 29.21
N THR A 110 -5.50 -57.80 28.37
CA THR A 110 -4.60 -57.14 27.41
C THR A 110 -5.35 -56.27 26.40
N TRP A 111 -6.55 -56.70 25.98
CA TRP A 111 -7.35 -55.96 25.01
C TRP A 111 -7.81 -54.60 25.55
N PHE A 112 -8.10 -54.48 26.86
CA PHE A 112 -8.52 -53.22 27.48
C PHE A 112 -7.40 -52.16 27.41
N TRP A 113 -6.18 -52.57 27.72
CA TRP A 113 -5.01 -51.68 27.61
C TRP A 113 -4.69 -51.31 26.16
N LEU A 114 -4.82 -52.25 25.21
CA LEU A 114 -4.67 -51.96 23.78
C LEU A 114 -5.71 -50.94 23.29
N LEU A 115 -6.98 -51.11 23.70
CA LEU A 115 -8.04 -50.16 23.38
C LEU A 115 -7.76 -48.77 23.98
N THR A 116 -7.28 -48.72 25.22
CA THR A 116 -6.94 -47.46 25.90
C THR A 116 -5.84 -46.70 25.17
N VAL A 117 -4.77 -47.39 24.76
CA VAL A 117 -3.67 -46.79 23.98
C VAL A 117 -4.17 -46.30 22.61
N LEU A 118 -5.03 -47.08 21.95
CA LEU A 118 -5.61 -46.71 20.66
C LEU A 118 -6.48 -45.45 20.76
N VAL A 119 -7.36 -45.38 21.75
CA VAL A 119 -8.22 -44.22 22.01
C VAL A 119 -7.37 -42.99 22.32
N PHE A 120 -6.35 -43.14 23.18
CA PHE A 120 -5.44 -42.04 23.53
C PHE A 120 -4.67 -41.54 22.30
N GLY A 121 -4.10 -42.44 21.49
CA GLY A 121 -3.42 -42.10 20.25
C GLY A 121 -4.33 -41.40 19.24
N GLY A 122 -5.59 -41.85 19.12
CA GLY A 122 -6.61 -41.22 18.29
C GLY A 122 -6.96 -39.80 18.75
N LEU A 123 -7.09 -39.57 20.06
CA LEU A 123 -7.33 -38.24 20.64
C LEU A 123 -6.15 -37.28 20.38
N VAL A 124 -4.92 -37.75 20.57
CA VAL A 124 -3.71 -36.95 20.27
C VAL A 124 -3.64 -36.62 18.79
N TRP A 125 -3.86 -37.61 17.91
CA TRP A 125 -3.88 -37.41 16.47
C TRP A 125 -4.97 -36.43 16.04
N TRP A 126 -6.17 -36.53 16.61
CA TRP A 126 -7.28 -35.62 16.37
C TRP A 126 -6.94 -34.19 16.82
N ALA A 127 -6.39 -34.01 18.01
CA ALA A 127 -5.97 -32.70 18.52
C ALA A 127 -4.87 -32.07 17.64
N MET A 128 -3.87 -32.86 17.22
CA MET A 128 -2.83 -32.40 16.28
C MET A 128 -3.43 -31.98 14.94
N ARG A 129 -4.33 -32.80 14.38
CA ARG A 129 -5.06 -32.49 13.13
C ARG A 129 -5.85 -31.19 13.25
N MET A 130 -6.57 -30.97 14.36
CA MET A 130 -7.32 -29.74 14.60
C MET A 130 -6.41 -28.51 14.67
N LYS A 131 -5.29 -28.57 15.39
CA LYS A 131 -4.33 -27.46 15.47
C LYS A 131 -3.77 -27.08 14.09
N VAL A 132 -3.44 -28.07 13.28
CA VAL A 132 -2.96 -27.85 11.90
C VAL A 132 -4.04 -27.21 11.03
N GLN A 133 -5.30 -27.64 11.15
CA GLN A 133 -6.41 -27.02 10.42
C GLN A 133 -6.66 -25.57 10.85
N GLN A 134 -6.59 -25.26 12.15
CA GLN A 134 -6.71 -23.90 12.67
C GLN A 134 -5.59 -22.98 12.14
N ALA A 135 -4.35 -23.47 12.09
CA ALA A 135 -3.23 -22.70 11.55
C ALA A 135 -3.44 -22.33 10.07
N ARG A 136 -3.90 -23.29 9.26
CA ARG A 136 -4.21 -23.08 7.83
C ARG A 136 -5.35 -22.10 7.59
N GLN A 137 -6.35 -22.05 8.49
CA GLN A 137 -7.44 -21.08 8.39
C GLN A 137 -6.94 -19.65 8.64
N ARG A 138 -6.10 -19.45 9.66
CA ARG A 138 -5.50 -18.15 9.96
C ARG A 138 -4.60 -17.66 8.83
N GLU A 139 -3.80 -18.56 8.25
CA GLU A 139 -2.95 -18.24 7.10
C GLU A 139 -3.78 -17.70 5.93
N ARG A 140 -4.87 -18.38 5.55
CA ARG A 140 -5.76 -17.91 4.48
C ARG A 140 -6.47 -16.60 4.79
N GLU A 141 -6.85 -16.38 6.04
CA GLU A 141 -7.46 -15.12 6.46
C GLU A 141 -6.45 -13.98 6.39
N LEU A 142 -5.22 -14.21 6.85
CA LEU A 142 -4.12 -13.25 6.74
C LEU A 142 -3.77 -12.97 5.27
N GLU A 143 -3.70 -13.99 4.41
CA GLU A 143 -3.47 -13.82 2.97
C GLU A 143 -4.52 -12.92 2.34
N LYS A 144 -5.81 -13.14 2.64
CA LYS A 144 -6.89 -12.27 2.14
C LYS A 144 -6.78 -10.85 2.63
N ILE A 145 -6.51 -10.65 3.93
CA ILE A 145 -6.33 -9.31 4.49
C ILE A 145 -5.12 -8.62 3.85
N VAL A 146 -4.02 -9.34 3.65
CA VAL A 146 -2.83 -8.79 2.99
C VAL A 146 -3.16 -8.41 1.54
N GLU A 147 -3.86 -9.27 0.79
CA GLU A 147 -4.26 -8.98 -0.58
C GLU A 147 -5.18 -7.74 -0.66
N GLU A 148 -6.21 -7.68 0.18
CA GLU A 148 -7.12 -6.53 0.28
C GLU A 148 -6.36 -5.24 0.65
N ARG A 149 -5.50 -5.30 1.68
CA ARG A 149 -4.71 -4.14 2.11
C ARG A 149 -3.70 -3.71 1.06
N THR A 150 -3.06 -4.65 0.38
CA THR A 150 -2.10 -4.34 -0.68
C THR A 150 -2.82 -3.65 -1.83
N HIS A 151 -4.00 -4.13 -2.20
CA HIS A 151 -4.80 -3.53 -3.26
C HIS A 151 -5.36 -2.15 -2.87
N ASP A 152 -5.74 -1.93 -1.61
CA ASP A 152 -6.14 -0.62 -1.10
C ASP A 152 -4.97 0.38 -1.07
N VAL A 153 -3.80 -0.06 -0.61
CA VAL A 153 -2.57 0.75 -0.60
C VAL A 153 -2.16 1.12 -2.03
N GLN A 154 -2.23 0.17 -2.96
CA GLN A 154 -1.93 0.42 -4.37
C GLN A 154 -2.89 1.44 -4.97
N ARG A 155 -4.21 1.29 -4.75
CA ARG A 155 -5.22 2.27 -5.19
C ARG A 155 -4.96 3.66 -4.62
N ALA A 156 -4.61 3.76 -3.35
CA ALA A 156 -4.28 5.03 -2.71
C ALA A 156 -3.01 5.65 -3.30
N ALA A 157 -1.98 4.85 -3.57
CA ALA A 157 -0.74 5.31 -4.19
C ALA A 157 -0.98 5.82 -5.62
N ASP A 158 -1.78 5.11 -6.41
CA ASP A 158 -2.11 5.51 -7.78
C ASP A 158 -2.94 6.80 -7.81
N ALA A 159 -3.92 6.92 -6.91
CA ALA A 159 -4.71 8.14 -6.75
C ALA A 159 -3.84 9.34 -6.32
N LEU A 160 -2.93 9.13 -5.35
CA LEU A 160 -2.01 10.16 -4.89
C LEU A 160 -1.09 10.62 -6.02
N LYS A 161 -0.56 9.69 -6.82
CA LYS A 161 0.28 9.98 -7.98
C LYS A 161 -0.48 10.81 -9.01
N LEU A 162 -1.71 10.42 -9.36
CA LEU A 162 -2.55 11.17 -10.30
C LEU A 162 -2.79 12.60 -9.83
N VAL A 163 -3.15 12.79 -8.55
CA VAL A 163 -3.39 14.12 -7.97
C VAL A 163 -2.10 14.94 -7.95
N ASN A 164 -0.96 14.34 -7.60
CA ASN A 164 0.33 15.03 -7.62
C ASN A 164 0.71 15.45 -9.04
N ASP A 165 0.53 14.60 -10.04
CA ASP A 165 0.80 14.92 -11.45
C ASP A 165 -0.10 16.06 -11.93
N GLN A 166 -1.37 16.06 -11.53
CA GLN A 166 -2.31 17.16 -11.83
C GLN A 166 -1.89 18.47 -11.15
N LEU A 167 -1.48 18.43 -9.88
CA LEU A 167 -0.97 19.59 -9.15
C LEU A 167 0.29 20.14 -9.79
N GLN A 168 1.24 19.28 -10.18
CA GLN A 168 2.46 19.68 -10.87
C GLN A 168 2.15 20.33 -12.22
N ARG A 169 1.25 19.73 -13.03
CA ARG A 169 0.82 20.34 -14.29
C ARG A 169 0.16 21.69 -14.06
N ALA A 170 -0.81 21.78 -13.15
CA ALA A 170 -1.48 23.04 -12.84
C ALA A 170 -0.52 24.12 -12.29
N ALA A 171 0.55 23.72 -11.60
CA ALA A 171 1.58 24.63 -11.14
C ALA A 171 2.44 25.18 -12.29
N ILE A 172 2.63 24.41 -13.36
CA ILE A 172 3.57 24.69 -14.45
C ILE A 172 2.89 25.28 -15.69
N THR A 173 1.69 24.80 -16.03
CA THR A 173 1.00 25.10 -17.29
C THR A 173 -0.26 25.94 -17.10
N ASP A 174 -0.62 26.71 -18.14
CA ASP A 174 -1.92 27.38 -18.26
C ASP A 174 -3.01 26.35 -18.62
N PRO A 175 -4.13 26.28 -17.88
CA PRO A 175 -5.15 25.24 -18.08
C PRO A 175 -5.91 25.36 -19.39
N LEU A 176 -5.98 26.55 -20.01
CA LEU A 176 -6.69 26.72 -21.27
C LEU A 176 -5.85 26.22 -22.45
N THR A 177 -4.61 26.70 -22.54
CA THR A 177 -3.73 26.52 -23.71
C THR A 177 -2.77 25.33 -23.58
N GLY A 178 -2.54 24.84 -22.35
CA GLY A 178 -1.55 23.80 -22.06
C GLY A 178 -0.09 24.27 -22.15
N LEU A 179 0.14 25.55 -22.48
CA LEU A 179 1.46 26.17 -22.49
C LEU A 179 1.98 26.41 -21.08
N LEU A 180 3.23 26.83 -20.94
CA LEU A 180 3.76 27.23 -19.65
C LEU A 180 2.98 28.45 -19.12
N ASN A 181 2.82 28.54 -17.81
CA ASN A 181 2.21 29.70 -17.16
C ASN A 181 3.27 30.72 -16.73
N ARG A 182 2.85 31.96 -16.50
CA ARG A 182 3.71 33.05 -16.00
C ARG A 182 4.53 32.66 -14.77
N ARG A 183 3.94 31.93 -13.83
CA ARG A 183 4.58 31.51 -12.58
C ARG A 183 5.79 30.60 -12.84
N TYR A 184 5.66 29.64 -13.75
CA TYR A 184 6.76 28.76 -14.13
C TYR A 184 7.93 29.57 -14.67
N LEU A 185 7.68 30.47 -15.63
CA LEU A 185 8.74 31.30 -16.20
C LEU A 185 9.45 32.12 -15.12
N THR A 186 8.72 32.81 -14.26
CA THR A 186 9.30 33.63 -13.18
C THR A 186 10.19 32.80 -12.25
N SER A 187 9.88 31.52 -12.04
CA SER A 187 10.73 30.62 -11.24
C SER A 187 11.97 30.12 -11.96
N GLN A 188 11.91 29.96 -13.28
CA GLN A 188 12.93 29.29 -14.08
C GLN A 188 13.91 30.26 -14.77
N ILE A 189 13.42 31.41 -15.24
CA ILE A 189 14.21 32.38 -16.01
C ILE A 189 15.45 32.92 -15.25
N PRO A 190 15.46 33.11 -13.91
CA PRO A 190 16.65 33.62 -13.23
C PRO A 190 17.87 32.68 -13.36
N THR A 191 17.64 31.37 -13.47
CA THR A 191 18.72 30.39 -13.71
C THR A 191 19.34 30.57 -15.09
N ASP A 192 18.53 30.72 -16.13
CA ASP A 192 19.00 30.92 -17.50
C ASP A 192 19.71 32.28 -17.64
N VAL A 193 19.17 33.33 -17.02
CA VAL A 193 19.79 34.67 -16.94
C VAL A 193 21.19 34.60 -16.31
N ALA A 194 21.32 33.91 -15.18
CA ALA A 194 22.60 33.74 -14.50
C ALA A 194 23.62 32.99 -15.38
N GLN A 195 23.16 31.97 -16.10
CA GLN A 195 23.98 31.22 -17.05
C GLN A 195 24.45 32.11 -18.20
N THR A 196 23.55 32.86 -18.84
CA THR A 196 23.90 33.81 -19.92
C THR A 196 24.89 34.86 -19.44
N ARG A 197 24.65 35.50 -18.28
CA ARG A 197 25.59 36.49 -17.72
C ARG A 197 26.98 35.92 -17.46
N ARG A 198 27.07 34.67 -17.00
CA ARG A 198 28.35 33.97 -16.84
C ARG A 198 29.08 33.80 -18.18
N LEU A 199 28.37 33.50 -19.26
CA LEU A 199 28.96 33.39 -20.61
C LEU A 199 29.52 34.73 -21.11
N TYR A 200 28.90 35.86 -20.75
CA TYR A 200 29.40 37.19 -21.09
C TYR A 200 30.58 37.65 -20.24
N ARG A 201 30.72 37.14 -19.00
CA ARG A 201 31.85 37.46 -18.12
C ARG A 201 33.09 36.58 -18.37
N GLY A 202 32.96 35.50 -19.13
CA GLY A 202 34.08 34.60 -19.44
C GLY A 202 34.96 35.13 -20.57
N ASP A 203 36.23 34.68 -20.60
CA ASP A 203 37.20 35.09 -21.62
C ASP A 203 36.89 34.58 -23.04
N ALA A 204 36.00 33.60 -23.17
CA ALA A 204 35.64 32.98 -24.43
C ALA A 204 34.38 33.63 -25.03
N LEU A 205 34.49 34.10 -26.27
CA LEU A 205 33.34 34.52 -27.08
C LEU A 205 32.51 33.29 -27.49
N TYR A 206 31.41 33.05 -26.77
CA TYR A 206 30.45 32.00 -27.11
C TYR A 206 29.39 32.52 -28.09
N PRO A 207 29.30 32.06 -29.35
CA PRO A 207 28.18 32.42 -30.22
C PRO A 207 26.87 31.91 -29.61
N ASN A 208 25.73 32.52 -29.97
CA ASN A 208 24.41 32.09 -29.51
C ASN A 208 24.24 32.04 -27.97
N ARG A 209 24.62 33.11 -27.27
CA ARG A 209 24.56 33.17 -25.79
C ARG A 209 23.45 34.05 -25.23
N ASP A 210 22.85 34.90 -26.07
CA ASP A 210 21.78 35.82 -25.70
C ASP A 210 20.47 35.05 -25.46
N ILE A 211 19.54 35.72 -24.79
CA ILE A 211 18.16 35.28 -24.64
C ILE A 211 17.27 36.32 -25.33
N VAL A 212 16.44 35.88 -26.25
CA VAL A 212 15.47 36.75 -26.94
C VAL A 212 14.12 36.63 -26.25
N PHE A 213 13.55 37.77 -25.89
CA PHE A 213 12.22 37.90 -25.32
C PHE A 213 11.29 38.45 -26.39
N MET A 214 10.16 37.78 -26.62
CA MET A 214 9.12 38.25 -27.55
C MET A 214 7.79 38.27 -26.81
N MET A 215 7.29 39.47 -26.52
CA MET A 215 5.93 39.65 -26.08
C MET A 215 5.02 39.65 -27.31
N ILE A 216 3.94 38.89 -27.26
CA ILE A 216 3.06 38.65 -28.39
C ILE A 216 1.63 38.88 -27.92
N ASP A 217 0.93 39.79 -28.58
CA ASP A 217 -0.45 40.12 -28.29
C ASP A 217 -1.35 39.77 -29.49
N LEU A 218 -2.46 39.09 -29.21
CA LEU A 218 -3.46 38.74 -30.22
C LEU A 218 -4.34 39.96 -30.53
N ASP A 219 -4.27 40.43 -31.77
CA ASP A 219 -4.97 41.65 -32.15
C ASP A 219 -6.49 41.47 -32.13
N PHE A 220 -7.20 42.48 -31.59
CA PHE A 220 -8.66 42.55 -31.58
C PHE A 220 -9.35 41.38 -30.84
N PHE A 221 -8.69 40.71 -29.89
CA PHE A 221 -9.27 39.57 -29.18
C PHE A 221 -10.58 39.91 -28.44
N LYS A 222 -10.68 41.10 -27.83
CA LYS A 222 -11.95 41.58 -27.24
C LYS A 222 -13.11 41.56 -28.23
N GLN A 223 -12.87 41.98 -29.49
CA GLN A 223 -13.89 41.96 -30.53
C GLN A 223 -14.32 40.53 -30.91
N ILE A 224 -13.39 39.56 -30.89
CA ILE A 224 -13.70 38.15 -31.12
C ILE A 224 -14.65 37.64 -30.02
N ASN A 225 -14.33 37.92 -28.75
CA ASN A 225 -15.21 37.56 -27.63
C ASN A 225 -16.57 38.22 -27.70
N ASP A 226 -16.61 39.51 -28.01
CA ASP A 226 -17.86 40.28 -28.06
C ASP A 226 -18.77 39.82 -29.22
N THR A 227 -18.17 39.36 -30.33
CA THR A 227 -18.90 38.94 -31.54
C THR A 227 -19.30 37.46 -31.51
N TYR A 228 -18.39 36.58 -31.08
CA TYR A 228 -18.56 35.11 -31.19
C TYR A 228 -18.67 34.41 -29.81
N GLY A 229 -18.56 35.17 -28.72
CA GLY A 229 -18.63 34.65 -27.35
C GLY A 229 -17.30 34.10 -26.85
N HIS A 230 -17.20 33.99 -25.52
CA HIS A 230 -15.98 33.54 -24.84
C HIS A 230 -15.52 32.13 -25.23
N ALA A 231 -16.45 31.21 -25.57
CA ALA A 231 -16.08 29.86 -26.01
C ALA A 231 -15.29 29.88 -27.33
N ALA A 232 -15.65 30.78 -28.26
CA ALA A 232 -14.92 31.00 -29.50
C ALA A 232 -13.56 31.64 -29.23
N GLY A 233 -13.49 32.64 -28.36
CA GLY A 233 -12.21 33.22 -27.93
C GLY A 233 -11.27 32.19 -27.30
N ASP A 234 -11.78 31.34 -26.42
CA ASP A 234 -11.03 30.23 -25.82
C ASP A 234 -10.52 29.24 -26.87
N HIS A 235 -11.33 28.92 -27.88
CA HIS A 235 -10.92 28.08 -29.01
C HIS A 235 -9.76 28.74 -29.79
N VAL A 236 -9.88 30.02 -30.10
CA VAL A 236 -8.84 30.80 -30.80
C VAL A 236 -7.56 30.82 -29.97
N LEU A 237 -7.61 31.10 -28.66
CA LEU A 237 -6.43 31.11 -27.80
C LEU A 237 -5.70 29.77 -27.75
N ARG A 238 -6.43 28.65 -27.71
CA ARG A 238 -5.82 27.31 -27.78
C ARG A 238 -5.06 27.08 -29.07
N GLY A 239 -5.72 27.36 -30.20
CA GLY A 239 -5.09 27.21 -31.51
C GLY A 239 -3.91 28.16 -31.68
N TYR A 240 -4.05 29.40 -31.21
CA TYR A 240 -3.04 30.45 -31.30
C TYR A 240 -1.77 30.08 -30.52
N GLY A 241 -1.94 29.62 -29.28
CA GLY A 241 -0.83 29.10 -28.48
C GLY A 241 -0.15 27.90 -29.13
N ALA A 242 -0.91 27.00 -29.77
CA ALA A 242 -0.35 25.86 -30.49
C ALA A 242 0.45 26.28 -31.73
N VAL A 243 -0.03 27.28 -32.49
CA VAL A 243 0.71 27.86 -33.63
C VAL A 243 2.06 28.41 -33.16
N ILE A 244 2.07 29.27 -32.14
CA ILE A 244 3.31 29.83 -31.60
C ILE A 244 4.25 28.71 -31.14
N ARG A 245 3.72 27.72 -30.41
CA ARG A 245 4.54 26.61 -29.89
C ARG A 245 5.21 25.80 -30.99
N ASN A 246 4.53 25.55 -32.11
CA ASN A 246 5.07 24.79 -33.24
C ASN A 246 6.22 25.52 -33.95
N GLU A 247 6.24 26.84 -33.89
CA GLU A 247 7.33 27.65 -34.46
C GLU A 247 8.56 27.76 -33.54
N MET A 248 8.52 27.18 -32.34
CA MET A 248 9.59 27.27 -31.33
C MET A 248 10.25 25.92 -31.06
N ARG A 249 11.52 25.94 -30.67
CA ARG A 249 12.26 24.70 -30.33
C ARG A 249 11.74 24.14 -29.01
N GLU A 250 12.03 22.87 -28.74
CA GLU A 250 11.71 22.25 -27.44
C GLU A 250 12.45 22.91 -26.27
N SER A 251 13.65 23.45 -26.54
CA SER A 251 14.41 24.20 -25.55
C SER A 251 13.84 25.59 -25.26
N ASP A 252 12.95 26.14 -26.07
CA ASP A 252 12.45 27.51 -25.89
C ASP A 252 11.21 27.52 -25.00
N TYR A 253 10.96 28.63 -24.30
CA TYR A 253 9.74 28.77 -23.50
C TYR A 253 8.66 29.47 -24.32
N VAL A 254 7.46 28.91 -24.28
CA VAL A 254 6.24 29.55 -24.78
C VAL A 254 5.26 29.58 -23.63
N VAL A 255 4.92 30.80 -23.20
CA VAL A 255 4.23 31.07 -21.95
C VAL A 255 2.97 31.85 -22.28
N ARG A 256 1.83 31.47 -21.70
CA ARG A 256 0.67 32.39 -21.67
C ARG A 256 0.89 33.36 -20.52
N TRP A 257 1.14 34.63 -20.85
CA TRP A 257 1.53 35.65 -19.88
C TRP A 257 0.34 36.18 -19.08
N GLY A 258 -0.79 36.38 -19.76
CA GLY A 258 -2.08 36.76 -19.18
C GLY A 258 -3.10 37.07 -20.28
N GLY A 259 -4.40 36.84 -20.05
CA GLY A 259 -5.43 37.16 -21.05
C GLY A 259 -5.15 36.59 -22.45
N GLU A 260 -4.94 37.48 -23.42
CA GLU A 260 -4.54 37.21 -24.81
C GLU A 260 -3.04 37.37 -25.11
N GLU A 261 -2.22 37.63 -24.10
CA GLU A 261 -0.79 37.87 -24.19
C GLU A 261 0.02 36.57 -24.02
N PHE A 262 1.00 36.38 -24.88
CA PHE A 262 1.93 35.26 -24.89
C PHE A 262 3.36 35.79 -24.86
N LEU A 263 4.22 35.13 -24.08
CA LEU A 263 5.63 35.45 -23.98
C LEU A 263 6.46 34.28 -24.47
N VAL A 264 7.31 34.54 -25.45
CA VAL A 264 8.27 33.58 -25.98
C VAL A 264 9.68 33.95 -25.53
N ILE A 265 10.40 32.95 -25.03
CA ILE A 265 11.80 33.06 -24.62
C ILE A 265 12.64 32.11 -25.49
N ALA A 266 13.32 32.66 -26.48
CA ALA A 266 14.27 31.90 -27.30
C ALA A 266 15.64 31.92 -26.62
N ARG A 267 16.08 30.76 -26.12
CA ARG A 267 17.33 30.65 -25.36
C ARG A 267 18.50 30.37 -26.29
N ASN A 268 19.70 30.78 -25.88
CA ASN A 268 20.92 30.57 -26.66
C ASN A 268 20.73 31.00 -28.12
N THR A 269 20.26 32.23 -28.32
CA THR A 269 19.85 32.76 -29.62
C THR A 269 20.41 34.16 -29.77
N GLU A 270 21.23 34.39 -30.79
CA GLU A 270 21.78 35.72 -31.06
C GLU A 270 20.68 36.72 -31.39
N ALA A 271 20.88 37.98 -30.99
CA ALA A 271 19.97 39.08 -31.34
C ALA A 271 19.69 39.18 -32.86
N SER A 272 20.65 38.83 -33.71
CA SER A 272 20.50 38.81 -35.18
C SER A 272 19.42 37.83 -35.68
N GLN A 273 19.14 36.76 -34.94
CA GLN A 273 18.15 35.74 -35.29
C GLN A 273 16.74 36.12 -34.83
N SER A 274 16.60 37.13 -33.97
CA SER A 274 15.32 37.51 -33.37
C SER A 274 14.28 37.91 -34.41
N ARG A 275 14.69 38.67 -35.44
CA ARG A 275 13.85 39.02 -36.59
C ARG A 275 13.28 37.80 -37.29
N VAL A 276 14.13 36.81 -37.59
CA VAL A 276 13.73 35.60 -38.33
C VAL A 276 12.67 34.83 -37.56
N ILE A 277 12.82 34.73 -36.24
CA ILE A 277 11.84 34.05 -35.38
C ILE A 277 10.54 34.85 -35.29
N ALA A 278 10.61 36.17 -35.06
CA ALA A 278 9.44 37.02 -34.99
C ALA A 278 8.63 37.02 -36.30
N GLU A 279 9.31 37.10 -37.44
CA GLU A 279 8.70 37.04 -38.77
C GLU A 279 8.06 35.67 -39.04
N ARG A 280 8.71 34.58 -38.62
CA ARG A 280 8.15 33.23 -38.72
C ARG A 280 6.87 33.07 -37.90
N ILE A 281 6.87 33.50 -36.63
CA ILE A 281 5.69 33.44 -35.76
C ILE A 281 4.55 34.29 -36.34
N HIS A 282 4.85 35.53 -36.73
CA HIS A 282 3.88 36.44 -37.34
C HIS A 282 3.21 35.81 -38.57
N ASN A 283 4.00 35.28 -39.50
CA ASN A 283 3.47 34.67 -40.73
C ASN A 283 2.65 33.40 -40.40
N ALA A 284 3.12 32.55 -39.49
CA ALA A 284 2.40 31.33 -39.09
C ALA A 284 1.02 31.64 -38.45
N VAL A 285 0.92 32.71 -37.68
CA VAL A 285 -0.35 33.21 -37.12
C VAL A 285 -1.24 33.75 -38.24
N LYS A 286 -0.71 34.65 -39.06
CA LYS A 286 -1.44 35.34 -40.12
C LYS A 286 -2.02 34.37 -41.15
N ASP A 287 -1.29 33.30 -41.48
CA ASP A 287 -1.69 32.30 -42.46
C ASP A 287 -2.63 31.23 -41.87
N ARG A 288 -2.87 31.25 -40.55
CA ARG A 288 -3.75 30.28 -39.88
C ARG A 288 -5.21 30.71 -39.97
N THR A 289 -6.05 29.79 -40.42
CA THR A 289 -7.51 29.88 -40.28
C THR A 289 -7.97 29.05 -39.07
N PHE A 290 -8.81 29.66 -38.23
CA PHE A 290 -9.41 29.04 -37.04
C PHE A 290 -10.86 28.73 -37.34
N VAL A 291 -11.23 27.44 -37.28
CA VAL A 291 -12.60 26.99 -37.59
C VAL A 291 -13.33 26.72 -36.28
N LEU A 292 -14.39 27.48 -36.02
CA LEU A 292 -15.25 27.32 -34.85
C LEU A 292 -16.17 26.09 -34.98
N ASP A 293 -16.81 25.70 -33.88
CA ASP A 293 -17.68 24.52 -33.82
C ASP A 293 -18.90 24.60 -34.76
N ASP A 294 -19.33 25.81 -35.10
CA ASP A 294 -20.43 26.07 -36.05
C ASP A 294 -19.96 26.16 -37.52
N GLY A 295 -18.66 25.95 -37.77
CA GLY A 295 -18.03 26.03 -39.09
C GLY A 295 -17.59 27.44 -39.51
N THR A 296 -17.76 28.45 -38.65
CA THR A 296 -17.27 29.81 -38.93
C THR A 296 -15.75 29.83 -39.00
N GLU A 297 -15.20 30.42 -40.07
CA GLU A 297 -13.77 30.61 -40.25
C GLU A 297 -13.33 31.99 -39.77
N LEU A 298 -12.32 32.05 -38.90
CA LEU A 298 -11.71 33.26 -38.38
C LEU A 298 -10.25 33.34 -38.79
N SER A 299 -9.83 34.52 -39.22
CA SER A 299 -8.42 34.90 -39.38
C SER A 299 -8.08 35.93 -38.32
N VAL A 300 -6.92 35.77 -37.69
CA VAL A 300 -6.44 36.67 -36.63
C VAL A 300 -5.04 37.14 -36.96
N THR A 301 -4.64 38.26 -36.38
CA THR A 301 -3.30 38.81 -36.51
C THR A 301 -2.68 39.02 -35.14
N CYS A 302 -1.39 39.30 -35.08
CA CYS A 302 -0.73 39.60 -33.83
C CYS A 302 0.26 40.76 -33.92
N SER A 303 0.45 41.41 -32.77
CA SER A 303 1.46 42.43 -32.56
C SER A 303 2.58 41.84 -31.69
N ILE A 304 3.81 41.83 -32.20
CA ILE A 304 4.97 41.23 -31.52
C ILE A 304 5.96 42.34 -31.14
N GLY A 305 6.40 42.35 -29.90
CA GLY A 305 7.47 43.20 -29.40
C GLY A 305 8.66 42.36 -28.97
N VAL A 306 9.85 42.73 -29.43
CA VAL A 306 11.07 41.93 -29.25
C VAL A 306 12.12 42.73 -28.50
N SER A 307 12.76 42.08 -27.53
CA SER A 307 13.95 42.61 -26.84
C SER A 307 14.90 41.48 -26.46
N HIS A 308 16.08 41.82 -25.95
CA HIS A 308 17.20 40.89 -25.78
C HIS A 308 17.81 41.02 -24.39
N LEU A 309 18.32 39.90 -23.88
CA LEU A 309 19.16 39.85 -22.71
C LEU A 309 20.52 39.22 -23.05
N PRO A 310 21.63 39.92 -22.78
CA PRO A 310 21.68 41.29 -22.28
C PRO A 310 21.16 42.32 -23.31
N LEU A 311 20.63 43.44 -22.84
CA LEU A 311 20.20 44.54 -23.71
C LEU A 311 21.41 45.21 -24.37
N PHE A 312 22.48 45.42 -23.59
CA PHE A 312 23.76 45.96 -24.04
C PHE A 312 24.87 44.92 -23.83
N VAL A 313 25.66 44.67 -24.87
CA VAL A 313 26.72 43.65 -24.83
C VAL A 313 27.90 44.07 -23.95
N ASP A 314 28.19 45.38 -23.91
CA ASP A 314 29.24 46.01 -23.10
C ASP A 314 28.88 46.08 -21.61
N GLU A 315 27.58 46.18 -21.28
CA GLU A 315 27.09 46.15 -19.90
C GLU A 315 25.98 45.09 -19.70
N PRO A 316 26.33 43.79 -19.59
CA PRO A 316 25.35 42.70 -19.53
C PRO A 316 24.42 42.72 -18.30
N ASP A 317 24.79 43.48 -17.28
CA ASP A 317 24.06 43.62 -16.02
C ASP A 317 23.26 44.94 -15.95
N ALA A 318 23.29 45.78 -16.99
CA ALA A 318 22.59 47.08 -17.03
C ALA A 318 21.07 46.95 -16.83
N VAL A 319 20.47 45.83 -17.24
CA VAL A 319 19.05 45.54 -17.00
C VAL A 319 18.86 44.10 -16.52
N ASN A 320 17.78 43.87 -15.75
CA ASN A 320 17.31 42.54 -15.39
C ASN A 320 16.32 42.02 -16.45
N TRP A 321 15.86 40.78 -16.30
CA TRP A 321 14.96 40.17 -17.28
C TRP A 321 13.55 40.78 -17.24
N GLU A 322 13.11 41.29 -16.08
CA GLU A 322 11.84 42.00 -15.93
C GLU A 322 11.82 43.28 -16.78
N HIS A 323 12.88 44.08 -16.74
CA HIS A 323 13.05 45.27 -17.56
C HIS A 323 13.06 44.94 -19.06
N VAL A 324 13.67 43.80 -19.46
CA VAL A 324 13.66 43.35 -20.86
C VAL A 324 12.24 42.99 -21.32
N ILE A 325 11.41 42.42 -20.45
CA ILE A 325 9.98 42.20 -20.74
C ILE A 325 9.25 43.54 -20.91
N GLU A 326 9.53 44.53 -20.06
CA GLU A 326 8.93 45.87 -20.21
C GLU A 326 9.31 46.55 -21.53
N ILE A 327 10.55 46.38 -22.00
CA ILE A 327 11.00 46.88 -23.31
C ILE A 327 10.27 46.15 -24.44
N ALA A 328 10.10 44.83 -24.33
CA ALA A 328 9.32 44.06 -25.30
C ALA A 328 7.84 44.51 -25.32
N ASP A 329 7.26 44.84 -24.18
CA ASP A 329 5.89 45.38 -24.10
C ASP A 329 5.77 46.77 -24.77
N ILE A 330 6.76 47.66 -24.55
CA ILE A 330 6.84 48.93 -25.27
C ILE A 330 6.89 48.69 -26.79
N ALA A 331 7.64 47.69 -27.25
CA ALA A 331 7.70 47.33 -28.66
C ALA A 331 6.36 46.78 -29.19
N VAL A 332 5.59 45.99 -28.41
CA VAL A 332 4.22 45.58 -28.77
C VAL A 332 3.34 46.80 -28.96
N TYR A 333 3.37 47.73 -28.00
CA TYR A 333 2.60 48.97 -28.08
C TYR A 333 2.94 49.76 -29.35
N MET A 334 4.22 49.85 -29.71
CA MET A 334 4.66 50.49 -30.95
C MET A 334 4.13 49.76 -32.19
N SER A 335 4.16 48.43 -32.23
CA SER A 335 3.56 47.63 -33.30
C SER A 335 2.06 47.94 -33.46
N LYS A 336 1.33 48.00 -32.33
CA LYS A 336 -0.09 48.37 -32.32
C LYS A 336 -0.34 49.78 -32.86
N ALA A 337 0.53 50.74 -32.52
CA ALA A 337 0.45 52.12 -33.00
C ALA A 337 0.78 52.27 -34.50
N LEU A 338 1.66 51.41 -35.03
CA LEU A 338 2.03 51.38 -36.45
C LEU A 338 1.00 50.66 -37.34
N GLY A 339 -0.08 50.13 -36.75
CA GLY A 339 -1.18 49.50 -37.48
C GLY A 339 -1.45 48.04 -37.13
N ARG A 340 -0.77 47.46 -36.12
CA ARG A 340 -0.86 46.05 -35.71
C ARG A 340 -0.37 45.08 -36.78
N ASN A 341 -0.54 43.77 -36.59
CA ASN A 341 -0.19 42.73 -37.55
C ASN A 341 1.28 42.84 -38.03
N GLY A 342 2.20 42.76 -37.07
CA GLY A 342 3.62 42.94 -37.33
C GLY A 342 4.46 42.90 -36.07
N TRP A 343 5.77 43.05 -36.24
CA TRP A 343 6.73 43.01 -35.14
C TRP A 343 7.58 44.28 -35.08
N VAL A 344 7.97 44.66 -33.86
CA VAL A 344 8.95 45.71 -33.57
C VAL A 344 9.99 45.13 -32.61
N SER A 345 11.26 45.43 -32.84
CA SER A 345 12.40 44.99 -32.05
C SER A 345 13.16 46.19 -31.53
N ILE A 346 13.42 46.22 -30.22
CA ILE A 346 14.23 47.25 -29.57
C ILE A 346 15.48 46.58 -29.00
N ARG A 347 16.64 46.96 -29.52
CA ARG A 347 17.94 46.39 -29.16
C ARG A 347 18.91 47.47 -28.71
N GLY A 348 19.61 47.22 -27.61
CA GLY A 348 20.73 48.06 -27.18
C GLY A 348 21.98 47.83 -28.04
N VAL A 349 22.66 48.91 -28.42
CA VAL A 349 23.93 48.88 -29.17
C VAL A 349 25.08 49.16 -28.24
N ARG A 350 24.94 50.21 -27.42
CA ARG A 350 25.94 50.68 -26.48
C ARG A 350 25.22 51.19 -25.24
N ALA A 351 25.74 50.84 -24.07
CA ALA A 351 25.20 51.35 -22.83
C ALA A 351 25.31 52.89 -22.78
N VAL A 352 24.24 53.54 -22.32
CA VAL A 352 24.29 54.95 -21.91
C VAL A 352 24.90 54.95 -20.50
N SER A 353 26.17 55.28 -20.40
CA SER A 353 26.97 55.14 -19.17
C SER A 353 26.32 55.83 -17.96
N ASP A 354 26.38 55.17 -16.79
CA ASP A 354 25.92 55.65 -15.46
C ASP A 354 24.40 55.88 -15.30
N GLU A 355 23.57 55.45 -16.25
CA GLU A 355 22.11 55.61 -16.17
C GLU A 355 21.46 54.49 -15.34
N ASP A 356 20.57 54.85 -14.40
CA ASP A 356 19.78 53.88 -13.64
C ASP A 356 18.85 53.09 -14.58
N PRO A 357 18.64 51.77 -14.39
CA PRO A 357 17.80 50.98 -15.28
C PRO A 357 16.37 51.52 -15.40
N THR A 358 15.85 52.14 -14.34
CA THR A 358 14.51 52.76 -14.34
C THR A 358 14.46 53.98 -15.24
N GLU A 359 15.51 54.80 -15.23
CA GLU A 359 15.60 56.00 -16.07
C GLU A 359 15.77 55.62 -17.54
N LEU A 360 16.58 54.59 -17.82
CA LEU A 360 16.68 54.02 -19.17
C LEU A 360 15.31 53.54 -19.68
N LEU A 361 14.56 52.80 -18.88
CA LEU A 361 13.20 52.36 -19.24
C LEU A 361 12.26 53.55 -19.48
N HIS A 362 12.36 54.58 -18.64
CA HIS A 362 11.60 55.81 -18.83
C HIS A 362 11.92 56.45 -20.18
N ARG A 363 13.21 56.62 -20.53
CA ARG A 363 13.65 57.18 -21.81
C ARG A 363 13.28 56.30 -23.01
N ILE A 364 13.36 54.97 -22.90
CA ILE A 364 12.86 54.07 -23.95
C ILE A 364 11.36 54.28 -24.18
N ARG A 365 10.60 54.62 -23.12
CA ARG A 365 9.17 54.91 -23.24
C ARG A 365 8.89 56.32 -23.74
N THR A 366 9.65 57.34 -23.35
CA THR A 366 9.29 58.75 -23.61
C THR A 366 10.12 59.42 -24.70
N ASP A 367 11.35 58.97 -24.94
CA ASP A 367 12.32 59.63 -25.82
C ASP A 367 13.16 58.62 -26.63
N LEU A 368 12.51 57.54 -27.10
CA LEU A 368 13.13 56.53 -27.95
C LEU A 368 13.77 57.09 -29.23
N PRO A 369 13.20 58.09 -29.95
CA PRO A 369 13.83 58.62 -31.16
C PRO A 369 15.21 59.21 -30.87
N ARG A 370 15.36 59.90 -29.73
CA ARG A 370 16.64 60.45 -29.31
C ARG A 370 17.64 59.36 -28.98
N LEU A 371 17.23 58.28 -28.31
CA LEU A 371 18.10 57.12 -28.05
C LEU A 371 18.60 56.45 -29.35
N VAL A 372 17.76 56.45 -30.39
CA VAL A 372 18.13 55.95 -31.72
C VAL A 372 19.09 56.92 -32.41
N ASP A 373 18.83 58.23 -32.36
CA ASP A 373 19.73 59.26 -32.93
C ASP A 373 21.10 59.30 -32.24
N GLU A 374 21.14 59.05 -30.92
CA GLU A 374 22.37 58.90 -30.12
C GLU A 374 23.12 57.59 -30.44
N GLY A 375 22.49 56.67 -31.18
CA GLY A 375 23.04 55.35 -31.51
C GLY A 375 23.13 54.40 -30.31
N ALA A 376 22.43 54.71 -29.21
CA ALA A 376 22.38 53.86 -28.02
C ALA A 376 21.49 52.63 -28.26
N VAL A 377 20.40 52.81 -29.01
CA VAL A 377 19.40 51.77 -29.30
C VAL A 377 19.15 51.70 -30.81
N ILE A 378 18.91 50.50 -31.32
CA ILE A 378 18.40 50.28 -32.67
C ILE A 378 16.96 49.77 -32.57
N VAL A 379 16.09 50.32 -33.41
CA VAL A 379 14.72 49.86 -33.57
C VAL A 379 14.54 49.29 -34.98
N GLU A 380 14.11 48.04 -35.06
CA GLU A 380 13.79 47.36 -36.32
C GLU A 380 12.32 46.96 -36.32
N SER A 381 11.68 46.88 -37.49
CA SER A 381 10.29 46.43 -37.57
C SER A 381 9.96 45.76 -38.90
N SER A 382 8.80 45.09 -38.96
CA SER A 382 8.21 44.58 -40.20
C SER A 382 7.48 45.64 -41.03
N PHE A 383 7.38 46.88 -40.55
CA PHE A 383 6.61 47.93 -41.20
C PHE A 383 7.49 48.75 -42.15
N ASP A 384 6.91 49.15 -43.28
CA ASP A 384 7.60 49.99 -44.28
C ASP A 384 7.81 51.45 -43.81
N SER A 385 7.07 51.88 -42.79
CA SER A 385 7.19 53.22 -42.23
C SER A 385 8.32 53.27 -41.21
N PRO A 386 9.16 54.34 -41.21
CA PRO A 386 10.14 54.54 -40.16
C PRO A 386 9.44 54.59 -38.82
N VAL A 387 10.01 53.90 -37.83
CA VAL A 387 9.45 53.78 -36.49
C VAL A 387 9.63 55.10 -35.74
N ASN A 388 8.77 56.08 -36.00
CA ASN A 388 8.74 57.35 -35.28
C ASN A 388 7.98 57.15 -33.97
N ALA A 389 8.71 57.00 -32.87
CA ALA A 389 8.17 56.71 -31.54
C ALA A 389 7.38 57.86 -30.87
N SER A 390 6.89 58.84 -31.63
CA SER A 390 5.94 59.87 -31.17
C SER A 390 4.62 59.27 -30.65
N ALA A 391 4.35 57.99 -30.88
CA ALA A 391 3.17 57.30 -30.39
C ALA A 391 3.23 56.93 -28.89
N ALA A 392 4.39 57.04 -28.23
CA ALA A 392 4.60 56.58 -26.86
C ALA A 392 4.09 57.54 -25.76
N ASP A 393 3.39 58.61 -26.13
CA ASP A 393 2.91 59.67 -25.23
C ASP A 393 1.63 59.32 -24.43
N LYS A 394 1.30 58.02 -24.27
CA LYS A 394 0.17 57.58 -23.43
C LYS A 394 0.55 56.38 -22.57
N PRO A 395 0.45 56.47 -21.23
CA PRO A 395 0.76 55.35 -20.35
C PRO A 395 -0.24 54.20 -20.52
N PRO A 396 0.20 52.93 -20.44
CA PRO A 396 -0.70 51.78 -20.43
C PRO A 396 -1.43 51.72 -19.07
N GLY A 397 -2.76 51.85 -19.06
CA GLY A 397 -3.52 51.76 -17.81
C GLY A 397 -4.93 52.36 -17.75
N MET A 398 -5.53 52.83 -18.84
CA MET A 398 -6.95 53.19 -18.85
C MET A 398 -7.59 52.88 -20.21
N GLU A 399 -8.06 51.65 -20.38
CA GLU A 399 -9.25 51.38 -21.18
C GLU A 399 -10.16 50.46 -20.37
N THR A 400 -11.39 50.94 -20.17
CA THR A 400 -12.49 50.33 -19.40
C THR A 400 -13.13 49.13 -20.09
#